data_AF-A0A7Y5U3R4-F1
#
_entry.id   AF-A0A7Y5U3R4-F1
#
_cell.length_a   1.000
_cell.length_b   1.000
_cell.length_c   1.000
_cell.angle_alpha   90.00
_cell.angle_beta   90.00
_cell.angle_gamma   90.00
#
_symmetry.space_group_name_H-M   'P 1'
#
loop_
_entity.id
_entity.type
_entity.pdbx_description
1 polymer ?
#
loop_
_entity_poly.entity_id
_entity_poly.type
_entity_poly.pdbx_seq_one_letter_code
_entity_poly.pdbx_strand_id
1 'polypeptide(L)'
;MIGSALAGAAWLSGLVVTGGGAALAHAAGSATAALPPAVGPLAAIVMFVGVVAAGYEAVTFPFALFRGFLLDRKYGLSSEPLRAWIADHLKAFAVSALLIVGAALVVSLAAARAGA
;
A
#
# COMPACT_ATOMS: atom_id res chain seq x y z
N MET A 1 1.97 15.27 -9.63
CA MET A 1 0.62 14.92 -9.14
C MET A 1 -0.14 14.07 -10.15
N ILE A 2 -0.29 14.49 -11.41
CA ILE A 2 -1.01 13.67 -12.42
C ILE A 2 -0.30 12.33 -12.69
N GLY A 3 1.02 12.32 -12.91
CA GLY A 3 1.75 11.08 -13.26
C GLY A 3 1.68 9.98 -12.20
N SER A 4 1.87 10.32 -10.92
CA SER A 4 1.76 9.36 -9.81
C SER A 4 0.33 8.87 -9.61
N ALA A 5 -0.67 9.75 -9.77
CA ALA A 5 -2.07 9.36 -9.68
C ALA A 5 -2.46 8.38 -10.80
N LEU A 6 -2.01 8.61 -12.03
CA LEU A 6 -2.24 7.70 -13.16
C LEU A 6 -1.54 6.35 -12.97
N ALA A 7 -0.30 6.34 -12.47
CA ALA A 7 0.42 5.10 -12.18
C ALA A 7 -0.29 4.28 -11.10
N GLY A 8 -0.70 4.93 -10.01
CA GLY A 8 -1.48 4.31 -8.94
C GLY A 8 -2.84 3.79 -9.43
N ALA A 9 -3.56 4.58 -10.23
CA ALA A 9 -4.83 4.17 -10.82
C ALA A 9 -4.65 2.99 -11.78
N ALA A 10 -3.58 2.97 -12.59
CA ALA A 10 -3.27 1.86 -13.49
C ALA A 10 -2.96 0.57 -12.71
N TRP A 11 -2.23 0.64 -11.61
CA TRP A 11 -1.98 -0.50 -10.73
C TRP A 11 -3.29 -1.09 -10.18
N LEU A 12 -4.14 -0.25 -9.59
CA LEU A 12 -5.41 -0.68 -9.01
C LEU A 12 -6.38 -1.19 -10.09
N SER A 13 -6.49 -0.50 -11.22
CA SER A 13 -7.34 -0.91 -12.34
C SER A 13 -6.84 -2.23 -12.94
N GLY A 14 -5.52 -2.40 -13.06
CA GLY A 14 -4.92 -3.65 -13.51
C GLY A 14 -5.27 -4.82 -12.59
N LEU A 15 -5.17 -4.64 -11.27
CA LEU A 15 -5.56 -5.68 -10.30
C LEU A 15 -7.04 -6.07 -10.39
N VAL A 16 -7.91 -5.09 -10.64
CA VAL A 16 -9.36 -5.33 -10.78
C VAL A 16 -9.68 -6.03 -12.10
N VAL A 17 -9.16 -5.53 -13.22
CA VAL A 17 -9.48 -6.05 -14.57
C VAL A 17 -8.90 -7.46 -14.78
N THR A 18 -7.71 -7.73 -14.26
CA THR A 18 -7.05 -9.04 -14.41
C THR A 18 -7.57 -10.08 -13.42
N GLY A 19 -8.34 -9.68 -12.40
CA GLY A 19 -8.65 -10.55 -11.26
C GLY A 19 -7.46 -10.83 -10.34
N GLY A 20 -6.34 -10.12 -10.52
CA GLY A 20 -5.14 -10.27 -9.67
C GLY A 20 -5.43 -10.07 -8.19
N GLY A 21 -6.45 -9.27 -7.84
CA GLY A 21 -6.93 -9.16 -6.45
C GLY A 21 -7.39 -10.49 -5.84
N ALA A 22 -8.07 -11.36 -6.60
CA ALA A 22 -8.51 -12.66 -6.12
C ALA A 22 -7.32 -13.62 -5.93
N ALA A 23 -6.35 -13.60 -6.85
CA ALA A 23 -5.12 -14.37 -6.73
C ALA A 23 -4.31 -13.96 -5.49
N LEU A 24 -4.18 -12.64 -5.24
CA LEU A 24 -3.53 -12.12 -4.05
C LEU A 24 -4.27 -12.48 -2.75
N ALA A 25 -5.60 -12.41 -2.76
CA ALA A 25 -6.40 -12.80 -1.60
C ALA A 25 -6.26 -14.31 -1.30
N HIS A 26 -6.27 -15.15 -2.34
CA HIS A 26 -6.05 -16.58 -2.18
C HIS A 26 -4.64 -16.90 -1.68
N ALA A 27 -3.62 -16.24 -2.23
CA ALA A 27 -2.24 -16.37 -1.78
C ALA A 27 -2.10 -15.94 -0.30
N ALA A 28 -2.67 -14.81 0.08
CA ALA A 28 -2.67 -14.34 1.46
C ALA A 28 -3.36 -15.32 2.41
N GLY A 29 -4.53 -15.85 2.03
CA GLY A 29 -5.23 -16.86 2.81
C GLY A 29 -4.44 -18.17 2.96
N SER A 30 -3.77 -18.62 1.89
CA SER A 30 -2.93 -19.81 1.93
C SER A 30 -1.70 -19.63 2.83
N ALA A 31 -1.10 -18.44 2.80
CA ALA A 31 0.07 -18.11 3.62
C ALA A 31 -0.26 -17.99 5.12
N THR A 32 -1.50 -17.64 5.46
CA THR A 32 -1.95 -17.50 6.85
C THR A 32 -2.77 -18.68 7.36
N ALA A 33 -2.93 -19.73 6.54
CA ALA A 33 -3.76 -20.90 6.87
C ALA A 33 -3.31 -21.67 8.12
N ALA A 34 -2.02 -21.60 8.46
CA ALA A 34 -1.46 -22.25 9.65
C ALA A 34 -1.76 -21.48 10.95
N LEU A 35 -2.27 -20.24 10.88
CA LEU A 35 -2.58 -19.44 12.05
C LEU A 35 -3.90 -19.86 12.70
N PRO A 36 -4.09 -19.60 14.01
CA PRO A 36 -5.34 -19.89 14.70
C PRO A 36 -6.56 -19.27 14.00
N PRO A 37 -7.75 -19.90 14.05
CA PRO A 37 -8.95 -19.41 13.37
C PRO A 37 -9.35 -17.97 13.73
N ALA A 38 -9.03 -17.53 14.95
CA ALA A 38 -9.29 -16.17 15.41
C ALA A 38 -8.37 -15.11 14.76
N VAL A 39 -7.18 -15.51 14.27
CA VAL A 39 -6.13 -14.60 13.77
C VAL A 39 -5.90 -14.75 12.27
N GLY A 40 -6.05 -15.96 11.72
CA GLY A 40 -5.79 -16.28 10.32
C GLY A 40 -6.48 -15.34 9.32
N PRO A 41 -7.79 -15.07 9.45
CA PRO A 41 -8.49 -14.15 8.55
C PRO A 41 -7.98 -12.70 8.65
N LEU A 42 -7.71 -12.22 9.86
CA LEU A 42 -7.17 -10.86 10.07
C LEU A 42 -5.77 -10.73 9.48
N ALA A 43 -4.92 -11.73 9.68
CA ALA A 43 -3.59 -11.78 9.11
C ALA A 43 -3.64 -11.84 7.57
N ALA A 44 -4.59 -12.56 6.98
CA ALA A 44 -4.78 -12.59 5.53
C ALA A 44 -5.14 -11.21 4.98
N ILE A 45 -6.03 -10.47 5.67
CA ILE A 45 -6.41 -9.10 5.30
C ILE A 45 -5.20 -8.17 5.39
N VAL A 46 -4.45 -8.21 6.49
CA VAL A 46 -3.23 -7.41 6.68
C VAL A 46 -2.23 -7.69 5.56
N MET A 47 -2.01 -8.96 5.22
CA MET A 47 -1.07 -9.36 4.17
C MET A 47 -1.55 -8.90 2.79
N PHE A 48 -2.83 -9.12 2.46
CA PHE A 48 -3.42 -8.70 1.19
C PHE A 48 -3.31 -7.18 1.01
N VAL A 49 -3.78 -6.41 2.00
CA VAL A 49 -3.75 -4.95 1.97
C VAL A 49 -2.31 -4.43 1.94
N GLY A 50 -1.42 -5.05 2.70
CA GLY A 50 0.01 -4.71 2.72
C GLY A 50 0.66 -4.88 1.35
N VAL A 51 0.40 -5.99 0.65
CA VAL A 51 0.94 -6.22 -0.70
C VAL A 51 0.38 -5.23 -1.72
N VAL A 52 -0.94 -4.95 -1.67
CA VAL A 52 -1.56 -3.98 -2.57
C VAL A 52 -1.00 -2.57 -2.35
N ALA A 53 -0.85 -2.16 -1.08
CA ALA A 53 -0.29 -0.85 -0.71
C ALA A 53 1.20 -0.74 -1.08
N ALA A 54 1.98 -1.79 -0.84
CA ALA A 54 3.39 -1.83 -1.24
C ALA A 54 3.56 -1.77 -2.76
N GLY A 55 2.70 -2.47 -3.52
CA GLY A 55 2.69 -2.38 -4.99
C GLY A 55 2.31 -0.98 -5.49
N TYR A 56 1.33 -0.35 -4.85
CA TYR A 56 0.96 1.04 -5.14
C TYR A 56 2.15 1.98 -4.90
N GLU A 57 2.79 1.89 -3.73
CA GLU A 57 3.94 2.71 -3.40
C GLU A 57 5.09 2.48 -4.40
N ALA A 58 5.38 1.23 -4.75
CA ALA A 58 6.44 0.89 -5.70
C ALA A 58 6.23 1.54 -7.08
N VAL A 59 4.99 1.61 -7.58
CA VAL A 59 4.71 2.26 -8.88
C VAL A 59 4.69 3.79 -8.78
N THR A 60 4.35 4.36 -7.62
CA THR A 60 4.33 5.81 -7.43
C THR A 60 5.67 6.39 -7.00
N PHE A 61 6.53 5.59 -6.37
CA PHE A 61 7.81 5.99 -5.81
C PHE A 61 8.74 6.69 -6.81
N PRO A 62 8.92 6.22 -8.06
CA PRO A 62 9.79 6.91 -9.03
C PRO A 62 9.34 8.35 -9.30
N PHE A 63 8.03 8.60 -9.32
CA PHE A 63 7.47 9.93 -9.50
C PHE A 63 7.68 10.81 -8.26
N ALA A 64 7.57 10.21 -7.06
CA ALA A 64 7.85 10.89 -5.80
C ALA A 64 9.33 11.30 -5.71
N LEU A 65 10.26 10.40 -6.08
CA LEU A 65 11.69 10.68 -6.11
C LEU A 65 12.03 11.76 -7.14
N PHE A 66 11.47 11.67 -8.35
CA PHE A 66 11.78 12.64 -9.40
C PHE A 66 11.31 14.05 -9.03
N ARG A 67 10.10 14.17 -8.49
CA ARG A 67 9.51 15.47 -8.16
C ARG A 67 9.99 16.01 -6.82
N GLY A 68 9.98 15.19 -5.77
CA GLY A 68 10.29 15.63 -4.41
C GLY A 68 11.77 15.65 -4.05
N PHE A 69 12.66 15.10 -4.90
CA PHE A 69 14.10 15.13 -4.64
C PHE A 69 14.89 15.67 -5.83
N LEU A 70 14.79 15.04 -7.01
CA LEU A 70 15.64 15.40 -8.16
C LEU A 70 15.33 16.79 -8.71
N LEU A 71 14.04 17.13 -8.86
CA LEU A 71 13.62 18.45 -9.33
C LEU A 71 13.95 19.55 -8.32
N ASP A 72 13.63 19.36 -7.05
CA ASP A 72 13.87 20.36 -6.00
C ASP A 72 15.36 20.66 -5.84
N ARG A 73 16.22 19.65 -5.98
CA ARG A 73 17.68 19.83 -5.95
C ARG A 73 18.21 20.53 -7.20
N LYS A 74 17.62 20.26 -8.37
CA LYS A 74 17.99 20.94 -9.63
C LYS A 74 17.68 22.44 -9.59
N TYR A 75 16.57 22.82 -8.94
CA TYR A 75 16.16 24.22 -8.80
C TYR A 75 16.65 24.89 -7.51
N GLY A 76 17.43 24.20 -6.68
CA GLY A 76 17.96 24.75 -5.43
C GLY A 76 16.90 25.03 -4.36
N LEU A 77 15.72 24.41 -4.47
CA LEU A 77 14.60 24.59 -3.55
C LEU A 77 14.78 23.77 -2.26
N SER A 78 15.59 22.71 -2.29
CA SER A 78 15.89 21.87 -1.13
C SER A 78 17.38 21.51 -1.08
N SER A 79 17.95 21.58 0.13
CA SER A 79 19.32 21.17 0.47
C SER A 79 19.35 19.84 1.24
N GLU A 80 18.21 19.14 1.32
CA GLU A 80 18.06 17.92 2.10
C GLU A 80 18.93 16.76 1.57
N PRO A 81 19.61 16.00 2.44
CA PRO A 81 20.33 14.80 2.02
C PRO A 81 19.36 13.66 1.66
N LEU A 82 19.69 12.88 0.63
CA LEU A 82 18.85 11.77 0.13
C LEU A 82 18.42 10.78 1.24
N ARG A 83 19.30 10.52 2.21
CA ARG A 83 18.99 9.63 3.34
C ARG A 83 17.87 10.17 4.23
N ALA A 84 17.85 11.48 4.49
CA ALA A 84 16.78 12.10 5.27
C ALA A 84 15.46 12.05 4.49
N TRP A 85 15.51 12.36 3.19
CA TRP A 85 14.34 12.30 2.31
C TRP A 85 13.74 10.88 2.25
N ILE A 86 14.57 9.84 2.07
CA ILE A 86 14.10 8.45 2.07
C ILE A 86 13.52 8.07 3.44
N ALA A 87 14.16 8.48 4.54
CA ALA A 87 13.67 8.18 5.88
C ALA A 87 12.31 8.86 6.14
N ASP A 88 12.13 10.09 5.69
CA ASP A 88 10.85 10.80 5.79
C ASP A 88 9.76 10.12 4.95
N HIS A 89 10.11 9.76 3.71
CA HIS A 89 9.22 9.05 2.82
C HIS A 89 8.80 7.68 3.38
N LEU A 90 9.73 6.93 3.97
CA LEU A 90 9.44 5.64 4.61
C LEU A 90 8.57 5.80 5.85
N LYS A 91 8.75 6.87 6.64
CA LYS A 91 7.86 7.19 7.77
C LYS A 91 6.45 7.51 7.27
N ALA A 92 6.33 8.32 6.23
CA ALA A 92 5.04 8.65 5.62
C ALA A 92 4.32 7.40 5.09
N PHE A 93 5.07 6.50 4.43
CA PHE A 93 4.55 5.21 4.00
C PHE A 93 4.10 4.34 5.18
N ALA A 94 4.91 4.23 6.24
CA ALA A 94 4.58 3.41 7.41
C ALA A 94 3.30 3.89 8.11
N VAL A 95 3.15 5.21 8.29
CA VAL A 95 1.93 5.81 8.85
C VAL A 95 0.73 5.54 7.95
N SER A 96 0.87 5.72 6.64
CA SER A 96 -0.20 5.47 5.67
C SER A 96 -0.60 4.00 5.66
N ALA A 97 0.35 3.07 5.66
CA ALA A 97 0.13 1.64 5.70
C ALA A 97 -0.63 1.23 6.98
N LEU A 98 -0.23 1.78 8.13
CA LEU A 98 -0.93 1.52 9.40
C LEU A 98 -2.40 1.97 9.34
N LEU A 99 -2.65 3.17 8.81
CA LEU A 99 -4.00 3.70 8.67
C LEU A 99 -4.86 2.87 7.71
N ILE A 100 -4.30 2.48 6.56
CA ILE A 100 -5.02 1.69 5.55
C ILE A 100 -5.33 0.29 6.09
N VAL A 101 -4.37 -0.38 6.74
CA VAL A 101 -4.59 -1.68 7.37
C VAL A 101 -5.64 -1.57 8.48
N GLY A 102 -5.54 -0.56 9.35
CA GLY A 102 -6.53 -0.32 10.40
C GLY A 102 -7.94 -0.11 9.83
N ALA A 103 -8.07 0.73 8.80
CA ALA A 103 -9.35 0.96 8.12
C ALA A 103 -9.91 -0.32 7.49
N ALA A 104 -9.07 -1.11 6.82
CA ALA A 104 -9.47 -2.38 6.22
C ALA A 104 -9.98 -3.38 7.27
N LEU A 105 -9.31 -3.47 8.41
CA LEU A 105 -9.74 -4.31 9.53
C LEU A 105 -11.09 -3.84 10.09
N VAL A 106 -11.26 -2.54 10.33
CA VAL A 106 -12.53 -1.98 10.81
C VAL A 106 -13.68 -2.31 9.84
N VAL A 107 -13.49 -2.07 8.55
CA VAL A 107 -14.51 -2.37 7.52
C VAL A 107 -14.82 -3.87 7.47
N SER A 108 -13.80 -4.74 7.52
CA SER A 108 -14.01 -6.19 7.50
C SER A 108 -14.77 -6.70 8.72
N LEU A 109 -14.48 -6.15 9.91
CA LEU A 109 -15.15 -6.52 11.15
C LEU A 109 -16.58 -6.00 11.18
N ALA A 110 -16.81 -4.80 10.66
CA ALA A 110 -18.15 -4.24 10.50
C ALA A 110 -18.99 -5.08 9.52
N ALA A 111 -18.41 -5.47 8.38
CA ALA A 111 -19.06 -6.34 7.41
C ALA A 111 -19.39 -7.72 7.99
N ALA A 112 -18.46 -8.32 8.75
CA ALA A 112 -18.68 -9.61 9.42
C ALA A 112 -19.83 -9.56 10.45
N ARG A 113 -20.04 -8.42 11.11
CA ARG A 113 -21.14 -8.22 12.06
C ARG A 113 -22.48 -7.92 11.38
N ALA A 114 -22.48 -7.31 10.20
CA ALA A 114 -23.69 -6.98 9.45
C ALA A 114 -24.28 -8.19 8.70
N GLY A 115 -23.47 -9.22 8.43
CA GLY A 115 -23.90 -10.47 7.81
C GLY A 115 -24.30 -11.58 8.79
N ALA A 116 -24.31 -11.31 10.10
CA ALA A 116 -24.71 -12.22 11.17
C ALA A 116 -26.06 -11.81 11.75
#